data_AF-A0A352MDQ8-F1
#
_entry.id   AF-A0A352MDQ8-F1
#
_cell.length_a   1.000
_cell.length_b   1.000
_cell.length_c   1.000
_cell.angle_alpha   90.00
_cell.angle_beta   90.00
_cell.angle_gamma   90.00
#
_symmetry.space_group_name_H-M   'P 1'
#
loop_
_entity.id
_entity.type
_entity.pdbx_description
1 polymer ?
#
loop_
_entity_poly.entity_id
_entity_poly.type
_entity_poly.pdbx_seq_one_letter_code
_entity_poly.pdbx_strand_id
1 'polypeptide(L)'
;SCAVPWKGGLQLDEQNGGWQTVAPGNIPFLPTDRKPEPLSREGIRKVISGFESAAGRALAAGFRVIEIHGAHGYLLQEFLSPLSNNRTDEYGGSFENRIRLLTLVTGAVRKVWPYGYPLFVRISATDWSDGGWTLEESVKLSRILKDMGADLIDCSSGGNVHDAKIPVAPGYQVPFSEAIRKTGILTGAVGFITTADQAESILQEEKA
;
A
#
# COMPACT_ATOMS: atom_id res chain seq x y z
N SER A 1 7.08 15.35 -2.41
CA SER A 1 8.55 15.35 -2.54
C SER A 1 9.03 15.26 -3.99
N CYS A 2 8.16 15.12 -4.99
CA CYS A 2 8.54 15.06 -6.41
C CYS A 2 7.80 16.12 -7.24
N ALA A 3 8.38 16.46 -8.39
CA ALA A 3 7.75 17.30 -9.38
C ALA A 3 6.53 16.60 -10.00
N VAL A 4 5.63 17.37 -10.61
CA VAL A 4 4.50 16.82 -11.38
C VAL A 4 4.99 15.93 -12.53
N PRO A 5 4.25 14.87 -12.92
CA PRO A 5 4.71 13.90 -13.92
C PRO A 5 5.11 14.52 -15.26
N TRP A 6 4.37 15.52 -15.76
CA TRP A 6 4.68 16.20 -17.02
C TRP A 6 5.92 17.13 -16.95
N LYS A 7 6.52 17.29 -15.76
CA LYS A 7 7.83 17.92 -15.55
C LYS A 7 8.93 16.89 -15.23
N GLY A 8 8.68 15.60 -15.47
CA GLY A 8 9.66 14.52 -15.31
C GLY A 8 9.59 13.77 -13.98
N GLY A 9 8.75 14.19 -13.03
CA GLY A 9 8.50 13.40 -11.81
C GLY A 9 9.68 13.24 -10.83
N LEU A 10 10.77 13.98 -11.03
CA LEU A 10 11.98 13.86 -10.22
C LEU A 10 11.79 14.42 -8.81
N GLN A 11 12.62 13.96 -7.86
CA GLN A 11 12.63 14.46 -6.50
C GLN A 11 12.97 15.97 -6.47
N LEU A 12 12.16 16.74 -5.73
CA LEU A 12 12.38 18.19 -5.51
C LEU A 12 13.45 18.38 -4.44
N ASP A 13 14.32 19.37 -4.59
CA ASP A 13 15.21 19.85 -3.53
C ASP A 13 14.47 20.72 -2.49
N GLU A 14 15.13 21.01 -1.37
CA GLU A 14 14.53 21.81 -0.28
C GLU A 14 14.20 23.25 -0.69
N GLN A 15 14.92 23.81 -1.67
CA GLN A 15 14.67 25.16 -2.17
C GLN A 15 13.41 25.22 -3.04
N ASN A 16 13.03 24.10 -3.64
CA ASN A 16 11.87 23.93 -4.50
C ASN A 16 10.71 23.20 -3.80
N GLY A 17 10.65 23.24 -2.47
CA GLY A 17 9.56 22.67 -1.67
C GLY A 17 9.66 21.17 -1.39
N GLY A 18 10.81 20.57 -1.67
CA GLY A 18 11.16 19.24 -1.17
C GLY A 18 11.41 19.23 0.34
N TRP A 19 11.43 18.04 0.92
CA TRP A 19 11.70 17.82 2.34
C TRP A 19 12.46 16.50 2.53
N GLN A 20 13.05 16.31 3.72
CA GLN A 20 13.67 15.03 4.09
C GLN A 20 12.59 13.95 4.23
N THR A 21 12.64 12.95 3.36
CA THR A 21 11.71 11.81 3.39
C THR A 21 12.15 10.78 4.44
N VAL A 22 11.21 9.96 4.87
CA VAL A 22 11.43 8.86 5.81
C VAL A 22 11.01 7.54 5.18
N ALA A 23 11.64 6.44 5.57
CA ALA A 23 11.43 5.10 5.02
C ALA A 23 11.78 4.01 6.07
N PRO A 24 11.55 2.70 5.82
CA PRO A 24 12.08 1.64 6.68
C PRO A 24 13.62 1.63 6.74
N GLY A 25 14.29 1.96 5.64
CA GLY A 25 15.74 1.99 5.48
C GLY A 25 16.24 3.28 4.82
N ASN A 26 17.47 3.27 4.31
CA ASN A 26 18.10 4.41 3.63
C ASN A 26 18.30 4.18 2.12
N ILE A 27 17.52 3.26 1.54
CA ILE A 27 17.56 2.93 0.12
C ILE A 27 16.74 3.99 -0.63
N PRO A 28 17.33 4.77 -1.55
CA PRO A 28 16.58 5.74 -2.34
C PRO A 28 15.78 5.03 -3.45
N PHE A 29 14.70 5.66 -3.92
CA PHE A 29 13.90 5.11 -5.02
C PHE A 29 14.68 5.09 -6.34
N LEU A 30 15.22 6.24 -6.78
CA LEU A 30 16.23 6.30 -7.85
C LEU A 30 17.65 6.34 -7.25
N PRO A 31 18.66 5.76 -7.93
CA PRO A 31 20.06 5.86 -7.50
C PRO A 31 20.56 7.31 -7.32
N THR A 32 19.95 8.26 -8.03
CA THR A 32 20.27 9.69 -7.99
C THR A 32 19.49 10.48 -6.93
N ASP A 33 18.46 9.88 -6.33
CA ASP A 33 17.64 10.58 -5.33
C ASP A 33 18.39 10.70 -4.00
N ARG A 34 18.00 11.71 -3.20
CA ARG A 34 18.43 11.81 -1.82
C ARG A 34 17.89 10.61 -1.03
N LYS A 35 18.75 10.05 -0.17
CA LYS A 35 18.39 8.93 0.69
C LYS A 35 17.32 9.35 1.71
N PRO A 36 16.29 8.51 1.93
CA PRO A 36 15.37 8.74 3.03
C PRO A 36 16.07 8.48 4.38
N GLU A 37 15.52 9.06 5.44
CA GLU A 37 15.93 8.80 6.81
C GLU A 37 15.22 7.54 7.33
N PRO A 38 15.95 6.52 7.82
CA PRO A 38 15.32 5.34 8.41
C PRO A 38 14.49 5.71 9.63
N LEU A 39 13.22 5.30 9.67
CA LEU A 39 12.37 5.56 10.83
C LEU A 39 12.93 4.89 12.10
N SER A 40 13.01 5.67 13.17
CA SER A 40 13.20 5.15 14.53
C SER A 40 11.91 4.52 15.05
N ARG A 41 11.98 3.76 16.15
CA ARG A 41 10.78 3.25 16.85
C ARG A 41 9.81 4.37 17.26
N GLU A 42 10.34 5.54 17.60
CA GLU A 42 9.54 6.73 17.89
C GLU A 42 8.86 7.26 16.62
N GLY A 43 9.59 7.32 15.50
CA GLY A 43 9.04 7.70 14.20
C GLY A 43 7.91 6.77 13.75
N ILE A 44 8.07 5.47 13.90
CA ILE A 44 7.03 4.46 13.63
C ILE A 44 5.79 4.71 14.50
N ARG A 45 5.97 4.96 15.80
CA ARG A 45 4.84 5.30 16.70
C ARG A 45 4.12 6.59 16.26
N LYS A 46 4.86 7.61 15.83
CA LYS A 46 4.29 8.83 15.26
C LYS A 46 3.48 8.55 14.00
N VAL A 47 3.96 7.72 13.09
CA VAL A 47 3.22 7.31 11.88
C VAL A 47 1.88 6.67 12.28
N ILE A 48 1.89 5.69 13.20
CA ILE A 48 0.67 5.01 13.66
C ILE A 48 -0.33 6.02 14.23
N SER A 49 0.11 6.89 15.15
CA SER A 49 -0.76 7.93 15.74
C SER A 49 -1.26 8.95 14.71
N GLY A 50 -0.47 9.20 13.66
CA GLY A 50 -0.82 10.09 12.56
C GLY A 50 -1.98 9.55 11.74
N PHE A 51 -1.97 8.26 11.40
CA PHE A 51 -3.08 7.57 10.73
C PHE A 51 -4.34 7.55 11.59
N GLU A 52 -4.24 7.22 12.87
CA GLU A 52 -5.37 7.24 13.81
C GLU A 52 -6.01 8.64 13.89
N SER A 53 -5.18 9.67 14.08
CA SER A 53 -5.66 11.06 14.13
C SER A 53 -6.27 11.51 12.79
N ALA A 54 -5.71 11.07 11.67
CA ALA A 54 -6.25 11.37 10.34
C ALA A 54 -7.61 10.72 10.11
N ALA A 55 -7.79 9.47 10.53
CA ALA A 55 -9.08 8.78 10.46
C ALA A 55 -10.16 9.47 11.30
N GLY A 56 -9.82 9.91 12.52
CA GLY A 56 -10.72 10.71 13.36
C GLY A 56 -11.14 12.03 12.69
N ARG A 57 -10.21 12.73 12.03
CA ARG A 57 -10.53 13.94 11.26
C ARG A 57 -11.39 13.65 10.03
N ALA A 58 -11.12 12.55 9.31
CA ALA A 58 -11.92 12.15 8.16
C ALA A 58 -13.37 11.86 8.58
N LEU A 59 -13.55 11.16 9.70
CA LEU A 59 -14.87 10.90 10.26
C LEU A 59 -15.60 12.21 10.62
N ALA A 60 -14.93 13.13 11.32
CA ALA A 60 -15.50 14.43 11.67
C ALA A 60 -15.86 15.28 10.44
N ALA A 61 -15.12 15.13 9.34
CA ALA A 61 -15.42 15.77 8.06
C ALA A 61 -16.57 15.11 7.28
N GLY A 62 -17.13 14.01 7.77
CA GLY A 62 -18.30 13.35 7.17
C GLY A 62 -17.99 12.25 6.14
N PHE A 63 -16.73 11.83 6.01
CA PHE A 63 -16.39 10.67 5.18
C PHE A 63 -17.02 9.40 5.75
N ARG A 64 -17.51 8.52 4.87
CA ARG A 64 -18.14 7.24 5.22
C ARG A 64 -17.39 6.00 4.71
N VAL A 65 -16.32 6.22 3.95
CA VAL A 65 -15.35 5.20 3.55
C VAL A 65 -13.97 5.80 3.80
N ILE A 66 -13.06 4.99 4.32
CA ILE A 66 -11.65 5.35 4.44
C ILE A 66 -10.82 4.23 3.82
N GLU A 67 -9.73 4.61 3.15
CA GLU A 67 -8.78 3.66 2.58
C GLU A 67 -7.38 3.93 3.15
N ILE A 68 -6.76 2.90 3.72
CA ILE A 68 -5.35 2.94 4.12
C ILE A 68 -4.51 2.65 2.87
N HIS A 69 -3.64 3.58 2.51
CA HIS A 69 -2.76 3.42 1.37
C HIS A 69 -1.50 2.60 1.72
N GLY A 70 -1.54 1.30 1.46
CA GLY A 70 -0.46 0.32 1.65
C GLY A 70 0.20 -0.15 0.36
N ALA A 71 0.32 0.71 -0.65
CA ALA A 71 0.66 0.32 -2.02
C ALA A 71 1.63 1.31 -2.68
N HIS A 72 2.01 1.03 -3.93
CA HIS A 72 2.70 1.92 -4.86
C HIS A 72 4.07 2.45 -4.40
N GLY A 73 4.77 1.71 -3.54
CA GLY A 73 6.08 2.14 -3.02
C GLY A 73 6.03 3.32 -2.05
N TYR A 74 4.85 3.69 -1.55
CA TYR A 74 4.78 4.61 -0.41
C TYR A 74 5.11 3.87 0.88
N LEU A 75 5.27 4.64 1.96
CA LEU A 75 5.81 4.19 3.25
C LEU A 75 5.35 2.80 3.70
N LEU A 76 4.04 2.51 3.67
CA LEU A 76 3.54 1.23 4.14
C LEU A 76 3.95 0.07 3.22
N GLN A 77 3.94 0.24 1.89
CA GLN A 77 4.46 -0.76 0.94
C GLN A 77 5.97 -0.92 1.07
N GLU A 78 6.70 0.17 1.36
CA GLU A 78 8.15 0.07 1.58
C GLU A 78 8.46 -0.89 2.73
N PHE A 79 7.68 -0.86 3.82
CA PHE A 79 7.85 -1.82 4.91
C PHE A 79 7.51 -3.27 4.51
N LEU A 80 6.55 -3.46 3.59
CA LEU A 80 6.17 -4.78 3.10
C LEU A 80 7.28 -5.41 2.24
N SER A 81 7.89 -4.65 1.34
CA SER A 81 8.82 -5.22 0.36
C SER A 81 10.23 -5.42 0.91
N PRO A 82 10.86 -6.60 0.72
CA PRO A 82 12.28 -6.79 1.02
C PRO A 82 13.23 -5.89 0.21
N LEU A 83 12.78 -5.34 -0.92
CA LEU A 83 13.60 -4.51 -1.81
C LEU A 83 13.87 -3.11 -1.23
N SER A 84 12.98 -2.62 -0.37
CA SER A 84 13.07 -1.30 0.27
C SER A 84 13.23 -1.39 1.80
N ASN A 85 12.87 -2.52 2.42
CA ASN A 85 13.03 -2.76 3.85
C ASN A 85 14.20 -3.71 4.17
N ASN A 86 15.36 -3.12 4.48
CA ASN A 86 16.56 -3.82 4.94
C ASN A 86 16.72 -3.80 6.47
N ARG A 87 15.65 -3.56 7.23
CA ARG A 87 15.72 -3.53 8.70
C ARG A 87 16.01 -4.91 9.27
N THR A 88 16.75 -4.93 10.38
CA THR A 88 17.09 -6.13 11.15
C THR A 88 16.37 -6.21 12.51
N ASP A 89 15.51 -5.24 12.79
CA ASP A 89 14.68 -5.20 14.00
C ASP A 89 13.31 -5.87 13.77
N GLU A 90 12.37 -5.69 14.70
CA GLU A 90 11.04 -6.30 14.66
C GLU A 90 10.14 -5.79 13.50
N TYR A 91 10.63 -4.87 12.67
CA TYR A 91 9.92 -4.33 11.51
C TYR A 91 10.52 -4.74 10.16
N GLY A 92 11.53 -5.62 10.13
CA GLY A 92 12.10 -6.15 8.88
C GLY A 92 12.48 -7.63 8.93
N GLY A 93 12.95 -8.15 7.80
CA GLY A 93 13.29 -9.56 7.61
C GLY A 93 12.07 -10.44 7.34
N SER A 94 11.52 -11.10 8.36
CA SER A 94 10.42 -12.05 8.18
C SER A 94 9.14 -11.38 7.66
N PHE A 95 8.24 -12.18 7.10
CA PHE A 95 6.93 -11.72 6.65
C PHE A 95 6.17 -11.02 7.79
N GLU A 96 6.15 -11.61 8.99
CA GLU A 96 5.45 -11.10 10.17
C GLU A 96 5.99 -9.73 10.62
N ASN A 97 7.31 -9.54 10.50
CA ASN A 97 7.94 -8.27 10.84
C ASN A 97 7.65 -7.20 9.77
N ARG A 98 7.72 -7.54 8.49
CA ARG A 98 7.46 -6.61 7.39
C ARG A 98 6.02 -6.10 7.37
N ILE A 99 5.03 -6.95 7.67
CA ILE A 99 3.62 -6.54 7.76
C ILE A 99 3.27 -5.78 9.05
N ARG A 100 4.19 -5.73 10.03
CA ARG A 100 3.88 -5.23 11.39
C ARG A 100 3.41 -3.79 11.40
N LEU A 101 4.03 -2.92 10.61
CA LEU A 101 3.60 -1.51 10.56
C LEU A 101 2.19 -1.38 9.99
N LEU A 102 1.91 -2.02 8.85
CA LEU A 102 0.59 -1.95 8.23
C LEU A 102 -0.50 -2.49 9.16
N THR A 103 -0.27 -3.65 9.79
CA THR A 103 -1.22 -4.22 10.75
C THR A 103 -1.45 -3.30 11.95
N LEU A 104 -0.41 -2.70 12.53
CA LEU A 104 -0.55 -1.71 13.62
C LEU A 104 -1.35 -0.47 13.18
N VAL A 105 -1.13 0.02 11.96
CA VAL A 105 -1.88 1.14 11.37
C VAL A 105 -3.35 0.76 11.16
N THR A 106 -3.63 -0.39 10.58
CA THR A 106 -5.00 -0.89 10.39
C THR A 106 -5.73 -1.00 11.72
N GLY A 107 -5.09 -1.57 12.75
CA GLY A 107 -5.67 -1.67 14.08
C GLY A 107 -5.92 -0.29 14.72
N ALA A 108 -5.00 0.67 14.56
CA ALA A 108 -5.16 2.03 15.08
C ALA A 108 -6.30 2.79 14.39
N VAL A 109 -6.40 2.70 13.06
CA VAL A 109 -7.52 3.29 12.30
C VAL A 109 -8.84 2.63 12.68
N ARG A 110 -8.89 1.29 12.79
CA ARG A 110 -10.11 0.55 13.11
C ARG A 110 -10.68 0.93 14.49
N LYS A 111 -9.85 1.30 15.47
CA LYS A 111 -10.28 1.76 16.81
C LYS A 111 -11.15 3.02 16.77
N VAL A 112 -10.87 3.93 15.85
CA VAL A 112 -11.57 5.23 15.75
C VAL A 112 -12.58 5.28 14.62
N TRP A 113 -12.43 4.42 13.61
CA TRP A 113 -13.36 4.32 12.49
C TRP A 113 -14.61 3.50 12.89
N PRO A 114 -15.85 3.93 12.63
CA PRO A 114 -17.05 3.20 13.01
C PRO A 114 -17.22 1.88 12.23
N TYR A 115 -17.62 0.79 12.89
CA TYR A 115 -17.80 -0.52 12.24
C TYR A 115 -18.86 -0.53 11.12
N GLY A 116 -19.81 0.41 11.12
CA GLY A 116 -20.78 0.55 10.03
C GLY A 116 -20.22 1.22 8.78
N TYR A 117 -19.00 1.76 8.82
CA TYR A 117 -18.35 2.46 7.71
C TYR A 117 -17.17 1.62 7.18
N PRO A 118 -17.11 1.35 5.86
CA PRO A 118 -16.05 0.52 5.31
C PRO A 118 -14.64 1.07 5.55
N LEU A 119 -13.75 0.18 5.95
CA LEU A 119 -12.31 0.37 6.02
C LEU A 119 -11.63 -0.44 4.91
N PHE A 120 -11.13 0.25 3.91
CA PHE A 120 -10.38 -0.36 2.81
C PHE A 120 -8.89 -0.36 3.13
N VAL A 121 -8.17 -1.33 2.57
CA VAL A 121 -6.71 -1.30 2.51
C VAL A 121 -6.28 -1.52 1.08
N ARG A 122 -5.60 -0.54 0.48
CA ARG A 122 -5.01 -0.69 -0.84
C ARG A 122 -3.63 -1.30 -0.75
N ILE A 123 -3.35 -2.33 -1.53
CA ILE A 123 -2.03 -2.98 -1.57
C ILE A 123 -1.49 -3.07 -3.00
N SER A 124 -0.16 -3.09 -3.13
CA SER A 124 0.47 -3.59 -4.35
C SER A 124 0.61 -5.10 -4.22
N ALA A 125 -0.15 -5.86 -5.01
CA ALA A 125 -0.21 -7.31 -4.91
C ALA A 125 1.10 -8.02 -5.29
N THR A 126 1.96 -7.33 -6.04
CA THR A 126 3.31 -7.74 -6.40
C THR A 126 4.14 -6.50 -6.70
N ASP A 127 5.44 -6.56 -6.46
CA ASP A 127 6.38 -5.52 -6.88
C ASP A 127 6.78 -5.64 -8.37
N TRP A 128 6.47 -6.76 -9.02
CA TRP A 128 6.93 -7.11 -10.39
C TRP A 128 8.46 -7.23 -10.54
N SER A 129 9.14 -7.58 -9.45
CA SER A 129 10.60 -7.71 -9.41
C SER A 129 11.02 -8.90 -8.56
N ASP A 130 12.08 -9.58 -8.98
CA ASP A 130 12.64 -10.73 -8.28
C ASP A 130 13.09 -10.35 -6.87
N GLY A 131 12.76 -11.20 -5.88
CA GLY A 131 13.04 -10.94 -4.47
C GLY A 131 12.14 -9.87 -3.82
N GLY A 132 11.17 -9.32 -4.56
CA GLY A 132 10.17 -8.38 -4.04
C GLY A 132 8.96 -9.04 -3.38
N TRP A 133 8.00 -8.19 -3.03
CA TRP A 133 6.71 -8.60 -2.50
C TRP A 133 5.92 -9.41 -3.54
N THR A 134 5.30 -10.51 -3.11
CA THR A 134 4.61 -11.44 -4.03
C THR A 134 3.09 -11.52 -3.81
N LEU A 135 2.40 -12.13 -4.77
CA LEU A 135 0.96 -12.38 -4.67
C LEU A 135 0.64 -13.32 -3.52
N GLU A 136 1.46 -14.34 -3.27
CA GLU A 136 1.29 -15.27 -2.16
C GLU A 136 1.35 -14.56 -0.81
N GLU A 137 2.27 -13.59 -0.67
CA GLU A 137 2.35 -12.75 0.52
C GLU A 137 1.14 -11.84 0.65
N SER A 138 0.67 -11.25 -0.46
CA SER A 138 -0.55 -10.45 -0.50
C SER A 138 -1.79 -11.22 -0.06
N VAL A 139 -1.94 -12.47 -0.50
CA VAL A 139 -3.03 -13.37 -0.09
C VAL A 139 -2.95 -13.68 1.41
N LYS A 140 -1.75 -13.93 1.96
CA LYS A 140 -1.55 -14.13 3.41
C LYS A 140 -1.90 -12.87 4.21
N LEU A 141 -1.38 -11.72 3.78
CA LEU A 141 -1.64 -10.42 4.40
C LEU A 141 -3.14 -10.10 4.39
N SER A 142 -3.84 -10.38 3.28
CA SER A 142 -5.27 -10.10 3.16
C SER A 142 -6.12 -10.89 4.14
N ARG A 143 -5.77 -12.15 4.44
CA ARG A 143 -6.41 -12.92 5.51
C ARG A 143 -6.23 -12.25 6.87
N ILE A 144 -5.02 -11.81 7.16
CA ILE A 144 -4.70 -11.12 8.43
C ILE A 144 -5.49 -9.81 8.54
N LEU A 145 -5.50 -9.00 7.48
CA LEU A 145 -6.22 -7.72 7.47
C LEU A 145 -7.75 -7.91 7.62
N LYS A 146 -8.31 -8.96 7.03
CA LYS A 146 -9.71 -9.35 7.24
C LYS A 146 -10.00 -9.61 8.71
N ASP A 147 -9.19 -10.43 9.37
CA ASP A 147 -9.37 -10.74 10.79
C ASP A 147 -9.18 -9.51 11.70
N MET A 148 -8.46 -8.48 11.21
CA MET A 148 -8.28 -7.19 11.87
C MET A 148 -9.41 -6.19 11.60
N GLY A 149 -10.41 -6.55 10.79
CA GLY A 149 -11.58 -5.71 10.51
C GLY A 149 -11.42 -4.75 9.32
N ALA A 150 -10.54 -5.07 8.37
CA ALA A 150 -10.61 -4.51 7.03
C ALA A 150 -11.80 -5.12 6.27
N ASP A 151 -12.55 -4.28 5.58
CA ASP A 151 -13.78 -4.67 4.88
C ASP A 151 -13.52 -5.04 3.42
N LEU A 152 -12.51 -4.43 2.79
CA LEU A 152 -12.14 -4.65 1.39
C LEU A 152 -10.64 -4.43 1.18
N ILE A 153 -10.05 -5.22 0.28
CA ILE A 153 -8.69 -4.99 -0.23
C ILE A 153 -8.78 -4.40 -1.63
N ASP A 154 -8.26 -3.20 -1.83
CA ASP A 154 -8.10 -2.60 -3.17
C ASP A 154 -6.79 -3.10 -3.79
N CYS A 155 -6.92 -3.88 -4.87
CA CYS A 155 -5.84 -4.70 -5.42
C CYS A 155 -5.14 -3.98 -6.59
N SER A 156 -4.03 -3.30 -6.28
CA SER A 156 -3.12 -2.72 -7.28
C SER A 156 -1.81 -3.49 -7.35
N SER A 157 -0.72 -2.88 -7.85
CA SER A 157 0.59 -3.52 -8.00
C SER A 157 1.69 -2.49 -8.26
N GLY A 158 2.94 -2.91 -8.10
CA GLY A 158 4.12 -2.13 -8.46
C GLY A 158 4.37 -0.88 -7.62
N GLY A 159 5.28 -0.04 -8.11
CA GLY A 159 5.64 1.26 -7.54
C GLY A 159 6.79 1.24 -6.53
N ASN A 160 7.16 0.07 -5.98
CA ASN A 160 8.23 -0.01 -4.98
C ASN A 160 9.65 0.10 -5.56
N VAL A 161 9.84 -0.27 -6.83
CA VAL A 161 11.12 -0.12 -7.54
C VAL A 161 10.90 0.52 -8.91
N HIS A 162 11.90 1.26 -9.38
CA HIS A 162 11.76 2.11 -10.56
C HIS A 162 11.83 1.35 -11.91
N ASP A 163 12.43 0.16 -11.95
CA ASP A 163 12.76 -0.59 -13.17
C ASP A 163 11.94 -1.87 -13.34
N ALA A 164 10.92 -2.06 -12.49
CA ALA A 164 9.94 -3.13 -12.59
C ALA A 164 9.39 -3.25 -14.03
N LYS A 165 9.34 -4.47 -14.54
CA LYS A 165 8.78 -4.77 -15.87
C LYS A 165 7.32 -5.18 -15.71
N ILE A 166 6.43 -4.18 -15.79
CA ILE A 166 5.00 -4.36 -15.59
C ILE A 166 4.34 -4.75 -16.94
N PRO A 167 3.64 -5.89 -17.03
CA PRO A 167 2.94 -6.31 -18.24
C PRO A 167 1.61 -5.54 -18.37
N VAL A 168 1.70 -4.24 -18.63
CA VAL A 168 0.54 -3.36 -18.71
C VAL A 168 -0.37 -3.78 -19.86
N ALA A 169 -1.61 -4.14 -19.52
CA ALA A 169 -2.68 -4.51 -20.42
C ALA A 169 -4.05 -4.23 -19.77
N PRO A 170 -5.16 -4.21 -20.52
CA PRO A 170 -6.50 -4.11 -19.93
C PRO A 170 -6.73 -5.17 -18.85
N GLY A 171 -7.12 -4.74 -17.64
CA GLY A 171 -7.42 -5.65 -16.53
C GLY A 171 -6.22 -6.41 -15.95
N TYR A 172 -4.98 -5.99 -16.21
CA TYR A 172 -3.78 -6.75 -15.81
C TYR A 172 -3.63 -7.03 -14.30
N GLN A 173 -4.36 -6.31 -13.44
CA GLN A 173 -4.35 -6.54 -11.99
C GLN A 173 -5.60 -7.29 -11.48
N VAL A 174 -6.60 -7.53 -12.34
CA VAL A 174 -7.81 -8.30 -12.00
C VAL A 174 -7.48 -9.68 -11.44
N PRO A 175 -6.48 -10.44 -11.96
CA PRO A 175 -6.11 -11.72 -11.37
C PRO A 175 -5.66 -11.64 -9.90
N PHE A 176 -5.15 -10.49 -9.45
CA PHE A 176 -4.78 -10.29 -8.05
C PHE A 176 -6.01 -10.17 -7.15
N SER A 177 -6.99 -9.37 -7.59
CA SER A 177 -8.29 -9.25 -6.93
C SER A 177 -8.95 -10.61 -6.82
N GLU A 178 -9.00 -11.38 -7.92
CA GLU A 178 -9.57 -12.73 -7.92
C GLU A 178 -8.87 -13.67 -6.91
N ALA A 179 -7.53 -13.67 -6.87
CA ALA A 179 -6.78 -14.52 -5.95
C ALA A 179 -6.99 -14.13 -4.49
N ILE A 180 -7.06 -12.82 -4.18
CA ILE A 180 -7.28 -12.32 -2.83
C ILE A 180 -8.72 -12.54 -2.38
N ARG A 181 -9.71 -12.41 -3.28
CA ARG A 181 -11.13 -12.67 -2.99
C ARG A 181 -11.37 -14.09 -2.50
N LYS A 182 -10.57 -15.07 -2.94
CA LYS A 182 -10.59 -16.47 -2.45
C LYS A 182 -10.24 -16.61 -0.96
N THR A 183 -9.77 -15.55 -0.29
CA THR A 183 -9.64 -15.49 1.19
C THR A 183 -10.95 -15.16 1.90
N GLY A 184 -11.99 -14.80 1.15
CA GLY A 184 -13.31 -14.42 1.63
C GLY A 184 -13.39 -12.99 2.16
N ILE A 185 -12.40 -12.14 1.89
CA ILE A 185 -12.54 -10.67 2.00
C ILE A 185 -13.06 -10.13 0.66
N LEU A 186 -13.81 -9.03 0.70
CA LEU A 186 -14.19 -8.32 -0.52
C LEU A 186 -12.95 -7.70 -1.18
N THR A 187 -12.98 -7.55 -2.51
CA THR A 187 -11.86 -6.95 -3.24
C THR A 187 -12.31 -5.87 -4.21
N GLY A 188 -11.44 -4.90 -4.43
CA GLY A 188 -11.57 -3.90 -5.49
C GLY A 188 -10.59 -4.23 -6.60
N ALA A 189 -11.09 -4.41 -7.83
CA ALA A 189 -10.25 -4.55 -9.01
C ALA A 189 -10.01 -3.18 -9.68
N VAL A 190 -8.75 -2.90 -10.01
CA VAL A 190 -8.34 -1.66 -10.70
C VAL A 190 -7.32 -1.99 -11.79
N GLY A 191 -7.11 -1.09 -12.75
CA GLY A 191 -6.03 -1.20 -13.75
C GLY A 191 -6.57 -1.41 -15.15
N PHE A 192 -6.59 -0.33 -15.94
CA PHE A 192 -7.07 -0.32 -17.33
C PHE A 192 -8.42 -1.04 -17.52
N ILE A 193 -9.39 -0.73 -16.63
CA ILE A 193 -10.79 -1.08 -16.80
C ILE A 193 -11.49 0.16 -17.35
N THR A 194 -11.81 0.16 -18.65
CA THR A 194 -12.26 1.37 -19.36
C THR A 194 -13.60 1.24 -20.06
N THR A 195 -14.16 0.02 -20.15
CA THR A 195 -15.46 -0.23 -20.76
C THR A 195 -16.44 -0.83 -19.75
N ALA A 196 -17.74 -0.57 -19.96
CA ALA A 196 -18.79 -1.12 -19.12
C ALA A 196 -18.82 -2.66 -19.18
N ASP A 197 -18.68 -3.23 -20.38
CA ASP A 197 -18.68 -4.69 -20.58
C ASP A 197 -17.52 -5.38 -19.84
N GLN A 198 -16.34 -4.75 -19.81
CA GLN A 198 -15.20 -5.28 -19.06
C GLN A 198 -15.48 -5.25 -17.56
N ALA A 199 -16.06 -4.16 -17.03
CA ALA A 199 -16.42 -4.06 -15.62
C ALA A 199 -17.49 -5.10 -15.24
N GLU A 200 -18.52 -5.27 -16.07
CA GLU A 200 -19.58 -6.26 -15.85
C GLU A 200 -19.04 -7.69 -15.87
N SER A 201 -18.19 -8.04 -16.83
CA SER A 201 -17.55 -9.37 -16.92
C SER A 201 -16.74 -9.68 -15.66
N ILE A 202 -15.98 -8.71 -15.12
CA ILE A 202 -15.21 -8.90 -13.88
C ILE A 202 -16.12 -9.27 -12.70
N LEU A 203 -17.29 -8.62 -12.59
CA LEU A 203 -18.26 -8.91 -11.52
C LEU A 203 -18.95 -10.26 -11.72
N GLN A 204 -19.43 -10.54 -12.93
CA GLN A 204 -20.11 -11.81 -13.26
C GLN A 204 -19.18 -13.03 -13.09
N GLU A 205 -17.89 -12.84 -13.33
CA GLU A 205 -16.86 -13.87 -13.14
C GLU A 205 -16.32 -13.93 -11.71
N GLU A 206 -16.90 -13.15 -10.78
CA GLU A 206 -16.53 -13.15 -9.36
C GLU A 206 -15.04 -12.81 -9.12
N LYS A 207 -14.49 -11.92 -9.94
CA LYS A 207 -13.09 -11.46 -9.87
C LYS A 207 -12.90 -10.19 -9.05
N ALA A 208 -13.98 -9.59 -8.57
CA ALA A 208 -14.04 -8.50 -7.59
C ALA A 208 -15.26 -8.70 -6.68
#